data_AF-A0A7X6LPS5-F1
#
_entry.id   AF-A0A7X6LPS5-F1
#
_cell.length_a   1.000
_cell.length_b   1.000
_cell.length_c   1.000
_cell.angle_alpha   90.00
_cell.angle_beta   90.00
_cell.angle_gamma   90.00
#
_symmetry.space_group_name_H-M   'P 1'
#
loop_
_entity.id
_entity.type
_entity.pdbx_description
1 polymer ?
#
loop_
_entity_poly.entity_id
_entity_poly.type
_entity_poly.pdbx_seq_one_letter_code
_entity_poly.pdbx_strand_id
1 'polypeptide(L)'
;MTVLPPTAFGLGPLPGTNFSPAADVVLSESPLPHIPQLPDRGVGSDLIGRTAALLPIPVARGPRGWRVAARASRDADRMERDLDHLEELWHSKVDTVKVQLAGPFTLAAEIEMANGHRMITDPGALRDLTDALLEVSEGHRRDVEKRFGASVLQLDEPRLPEVVAGTLKGATDFETIRAIPEPEETLARFGEHLLHTPMLLDVPWLTTDPRRADNDALARLLDGGARIAIPAMQPRELYNVFDELQIDPAATTVDVYAQSAATLVGAAANYRAAREMAEELGSAR
;
A
#
# COMPACT_ATOMS: atom_id res chain seq x y z
N MET A 1 -6.00 -19.22 2.54
CA MET A 1 -6.63 -18.15 3.34
C MET A 1 -5.93 -18.12 4.67
N THR A 2 -4.98 -17.21 4.84
CA THR A 2 -4.35 -16.98 6.14
C THR A 2 -5.07 -15.77 6.72
N VAL A 3 -6.16 -16.02 7.44
CA VAL A 3 -6.81 -14.96 8.22
C VAL A 3 -5.80 -14.61 9.32
N LEU A 4 -5.01 -13.57 9.10
CA LEU A 4 -4.02 -13.15 10.07
C LEU A 4 -4.74 -12.65 11.33
N PRO A 5 -4.24 -12.94 12.53
CA PRO A 5 -4.75 -12.26 13.72
C PRO A 5 -4.56 -10.73 13.57
N PRO A 6 -5.27 -9.92 14.36
CA PRO A 6 -4.95 -8.50 14.52
C PRO A 6 -3.44 -8.32 14.68
N THR A 7 -2.85 -7.42 13.90
CA THR A 7 -1.39 -7.25 13.89
C THR A 7 -1.00 -5.80 13.67
N ALA A 8 0.30 -5.52 13.77
CA ALA A 8 0.88 -4.23 13.41
C ALA A 8 1.83 -4.33 12.22
N PHE A 9 1.91 -3.26 11.44
CA PHE A 9 2.81 -3.20 10.27
C PHE A 9 3.15 -1.78 9.87
N GLY A 10 4.13 -1.61 8.98
CA GLY A 10 4.38 -0.33 8.31
C GLY A 10 3.78 -0.26 6.93
N LEU A 11 3.44 0.93 6.46
CA LEU A 11 2.86 1.13 5.14
C LEU A 11 3.85 0.88 3.99
N GLY A 12 5.16 0.92 4.24
CA GLY A 12 6.18 0.65 3.23
C GLY A 12 7.31 1.69 3.19
N PRO A 13 6.99 2.99 3.01
CA PRO A 13 7.99 4.05 2.92
C PRO A 13 8.83 4.24 4.18
N LEU A 14 10.15 4.32 3.99
CA LEU A 14 11.15 4.59 5.02
C LEU A 14 12.12 5.69 4.53
N PRO A 15 12.68 6.50 5.44
CA PRO A 15 13.60 7.57 5.08
C PRO A 15 15.01 7.04 4.78
N GLY A 16 15.75 7.77 3.94
CA GLY A 16 17.14 7.50 3.63
C GLY A 16 17.36 6.50 2.50
N THR A 17 18.63 6.19 2.23
CA THR A 17 19.04 5.47 1.02
C THR A 17 19.62 4.08 1.27
N ASN A 18 19.94 3.76 2.52
CA ASN A 18 20.60 2.50 2.88
C ASN A 18 19.56 1.40 3.14
N PHE A 19 19.58 0.36 2.30
CA PHE A 19 18.60 -0.72 2.35
C PHE A 19 18.76 -1.64 3.55
N SER A 20 19.97 -2.08 3.88
CA SER A 20 20.19 -3.04 4.98
C SER A 20 19.75 -2.50 6.35
N PRO A 21 20.07 -1.26 6.76
CA PRO A 21 19.55 -0.69 8.00
C PRO A 21 18.02 -0.55 8.01
N ALA A 22 17.40 -0.25 6.86
CA ALA A 22 15.95 -0.19 6.77
C ALA A 22 15.32 -1.59 6.93
N ALA A 23 15.90 -2.61 6.30
CA ALA A 23 15.47 -4.00 6.43
C ALA A 23 15.64 -4.54 7.86
N ASP A 24 16.70 -4.15 8.56
CA ASP A 24 16.94 -4.51 9.96
C ASP A 24 15.91 -3.89 10.91
N VAL A 25 15.58 -2.60 10.73
CA VAL A 25 14.52 -1.92 11.49
C VAL A 25 13.17 -2.60 11.27
N VAL A 26 12.81 -2.89 10.02
CA VAL A 26 11.54 -3.55 9.71
C VAL A 26 11.47 -4.92 10.37
N LEU A 27 12.51 -5.74 10.24
CA LEU A 27 12.54 -7.08 10.82
C LEU A 27 12.46 -7.04 12.35
N SER A 28 13.13 -6.07 12.98
CA SER A 28 13.27 -6.03 14.43
C SER A 28 12.04 -5.45 15.14
N GLU A 29 11.31 -4.53 14.51
CA GLU A 29 10.25 -3.76 15.17
C GLU A 29 8.84 -4.07 14.65
N SER A 30 8.67 -4.59 13.43
CA SER A 30 7.36 -4.87 12.84
C SER A 30 6.95 -6.34 13.02
N PRO A 31 5.81 -6.65 13.65
CA PRO A 31 5.36 -8.05 13.78
C PRO A 31 4.91 -8.67 12.45
N LEU A 32 4.54 -7.83 11.46
CA LEU A 32 4.44 -8.23 10.06
C LEU A 32 5.50 -7.46 9.25
N PRO A 33 6.70 -8.03 9.05
CA PRO A 33 7.76 -7.43 8.25
C PRO A 33 7.30 -7.17 6.82
N HIS A 34 7.76 -6.07 6.23
CA HIS A 34 7.39 -5.69 4.86
C HIS A 34 8.62 -5.32 4.03
N ILE A 35 8.54 -5.44 2.71
CA ILE A 35 9.66 -5.01 1.86
C ILE A 35 9.89 -3.51 2.06
N PRO A 36 11.09 -3.02 2.44
CA PRO A 36 11.32 -1.58 2.59
C PRO A 36 11.09 -0.83 1.27
N GLN A 37 10.41 0.31 1.32
CA GLN A 37 10.40 1.28 0.22
C GLN A 37 11.28 2.48 0.59
N LEU A 38 12.32 2.75 -0.18
CA LEU A 38 13.26 3.85 0.06
C LEU A 38 13.27 4.81 -1.14
N PRO A 39 12.28 5.72 -1.25
CA PRO A 39 12.19 6.67 -2.37
C PRO A 39 13.46 7.50 -2.57
N ASP A 40 14.20 7.79 -1.49
CA ASP A 40 15.44 8.58 -1.54
C ASP A 40 16.59 7.87 -2.29
N ARG A 41 16.48 6.56 -2.57
CA ARG A 41 17.42 5.81 -3.45
C ARG A 41 17.33 6.21 -4.92
N GLY A 42 16.49 7.20 -5.24
CA GLY A 42 16.38 7.82 -6.54
C GLY A 42 15.30 7.19 -7.42
N VAL A 43 15.27 7.62 -8.68
CA VAL A 43 14.28 7.24 -9.69
C VAL A 43 14.08 5.73 -9.72
N GLY A 44 12.82 5.28 -9.66
CA GLY A 44 12.49 3.85 -9.68
C GLY A 44 12.35 3.24 -8.29
N SER A 45 12.72 3.96 -7.23
CA SER A 45 12.59 3.47 -5.84
C SER A 45 11.30 3.94 -5.16
N ASP A 46 10.66 4.95 -5.73
CA ASP A 46 9.32 5.39 -5.33
C ASP A 46 8.26 4.34 -5.69
N LEU A 47 7.08 4.49 -5.08
CA LEU A 47 5.93 3.61 -5.21
C LEU A 47 5.58 3.27 -6.67
N ILE A 48 5.57 4.29 -7.54
CA ILE A 48 5.18 4.11 -8.94
C ILE A 48 6.30 3.40 -9.70
N GLY A 49 7.53 3.90 -9.57
CA GLY A 49 8.68 3.36 -10.28
C GLY A 49 8.95 1.89 -9.97
N ARG A 50 8.88 1.49 -8.70
CA ARG A 50 9.13 0.10 -8.28
C ARG A 50 8.06 -0.86 -8.78
N THR A 51 6.80 -0.41 -8.79
CA THR A 51 5.67 -1.22 -9.26
C THR A 51 5.70 -1.33 -10.79
N ALA A 52 5.94 -0.20 -11.47
CA ALA A 52 6.01 -0.15 -12.92
C ALA A 52 7.19 -0.94 -13.50
N ALA A 53 8.29 -1.07 -12.75
CA ALA A 53 9.42 -1.91 -13.13
C ALA A 53 9.08 -3.40 -13.23
N LEU A 54 8.04 -3.86 -12.51
CA LEU A 54 7.57 -5.24 -12.56
C LEU A 54 6.61 -5.50 -13.72
N LEU A 55 6.04 -4.45 -14.32
CA LEU A 55 5.08 -4.59 -15.40
C LEU A 55 5.76 -5.08 -16.70
N PRO A 56 5.05 -5.89 -17.50
CA PRO A 56 5.50 -6.21 -18.86
C PRO A 56 5.47 -4.97 -19.77
N ILE A 57 4.68 -3.95 -19.41
CA ILE A 57 4.61 -2.67 -20.10
C ILE A 57 5.88 -1.87 -19.76
N PRO A 58 6.75 -1.54 -20.73
CA PRO A 58 7.97 -0.82 -20.41
C PRO A 58 7.65 0.61 -19.97
N VAL A 59 8.01 0.96 -18.74
CA VAL A 59 7.81 2.30 -18.17
C VAL A 59 9.15 2.90 -17.77
N ALA A 60 9.33 4.19 -18.05
CA ALA A 60 10.53 4.93 -17.67
C ALA A 60 10.19 6.36 -17.23
N ARG A 61 11.11 6.97 -16.48
CA ARG A 61 10.98 8.37 -16.06
C ARG A 61 11.16 9.30 -17.26
N GLY A 62 10.14 10.09 -17.56
CA GLY A 62 10.17 11.20 -18.50
C GLY A 62 10.32 12.56 -17.81
N PRO A 63 10.31 13.67 -18.57
CA PRO A 63 10.45 15.03 -18.02
C PRO A 63 9.31 15.45 -17.07
N ARG A 64 8.08 15.01 -17.37
CA ARG A 64 6.87 15.37 -16.61
C ARG A 64 6.52 14.33 -15.55
N GLY A 65 6.52 13.06 -15.92
CA GLY A 65 6.12 11.97 -15.03
C GLY A 65 6.75 10.65 -15.40
N TRP A 66 6.11 9.58 -14.96
CA TRP A 66 6.32 8.25 -15.51
C TRP A 66 5.62 8.16 -16.86
N ARG A 67 6.21 7.43 -17.81
CA ARG A 67 5.60 7.23 -19.13
C ARG A 67 5.93 5.88 -19.71
N VAL A 68 5.05 5.37 -20.57
CA VAL A 68 5.33 4.24 -21.45
C VAL A 68 6.54 4.57 -22.32
N ALA A 69 7.47 3.62 -22.40
CA ALA A 69 8.74 3.75 -23.08
C ALA A 69 8.96 2.58 -24.05
N ALA A 70 9.95 2.73 -24.94
CA ALA A 70 10.32 1.66 -25.88
C ALA A 70 11.09 0.51 -25.21
N ARG A 71 11.65 0.74 -24.02
CA ARG A 71 12.45 -0.23 -23.26
C ARG A 71 12.22 -0.02 -21.76
N ALA A 72 12.38 -1.09 -21.00
CA ALA A 72 12.29 -1.04 -19.54
C ALA A 72 13.35 -0.10 -18.97
N SER A 73 13.10 0.39 -17.75
CA SER A 73 14.05 1.22 -17.03
C SER A 73 15.37 0.46 -16.77
N ARG A 74 16.48 1.18 -16.61
CA ARG A 74 17.79 0.57 -16.33
C ARG A 74 17.82 -0.23 -15.02
N ASP A 75 16.94 0.10 -14.09
CA ASP A 75 16.86 -0.50 -12.76
C ASP A 75 15.64 -1.43 -12.64
N ALA A 76 15.22 -2.06 -13.74
CA ALA A 76 14.08 -2.99 -13.74
C ALA A 76 14.31 -4.20 -12.81
N ASP A 77 15.56 -4.59 -12.60
CA ASP A 77 15.98 -5.70 -11.73
C ASP A 77 16.10 -5.30 -10.24
N ARG A 78 15.81 -4.04 -9.87
CA ARG A 78 16.03 -3.55 -8.51
C ARG A 78 15.23 -4.33 -7.47
N MET A 79 13.99 -4.69 -7.78
CA MET A 79 13.16 -5.49 -6.87
C MET A 79 13.79 -6.86 -6.62
N GLU A 80 14.24 -7.55 -7.66
CA GLU A 80 14.89 -8.86 -7.55
C GLU A 80 16.14 -8.77 -6.67
N ARG A 81 17.00 -7.77 -6.92
CA ARG A 81 18.19 -7.51 -6.09
C ARG A 81 17.86 -7.17 -4.64
N ASP A 82 16.81 -6.39 -4.42
CA ASP A 82 16.36 -6.05 -3.06
C ASP A 82 15.81 -7.31 -2.35
N LEU A 83 15.08 -8.19 -3.04
CA LEU A 83 14.59 -9.47 -2.50
C LEU A 83 15.73 -10.45 -2.19
N ASP A 84 16.72 -10.58 -3.07
CA ASP A 84 17.93 -11.39 -2.83
C ASP A 84 18.66 -10.92 -1.56
N HIS A 85 18.78 -9.60 -1.39
CA HIS A 85 19.40 -9.01 -0.21
C HIS A 85 18.57 -9.26 1.06
N LEU A 86 17.23 -9.15 0.97
CA LEU A 86 16.35 -9.48 2.10
C LEU A 86 16.44 -10.95 2.49
N GLU A 87 16.56 -11.86 1.52
CA GLU A 87 16.68 -13.30 1.78
C GLU A 87 17.95 -13.62 2.59
N GLU A 88 19.06 -12.94 2.29
CA GLU A 88 20.29 -13.02 3.08
C GLU A 88 20.10 -12.48 4.51
N LEU A 89 19.49 -11.31 4.67
CA LEU A 89 19.33 -10.66 5.98
C LEU A 89 18.32 -11.34 6.91
N TRP A 90 17.20 -11.78 6.34
CA TRP A 90 16.04 -12.30 7.07
C TRP A 90 16.03 -13.83 7.18
N HIS A 91 17.05 -14.51 6.66
CA HIS A 91 17.17 -15.97 6.59
C HIS A 91 16.47 -16.73 7.74
N SER A 92 15.33 -17.36 7.44
CA SER A 92 14.49 -18.15 8.38
C SER A 92 13.98 -17.40 9.63
N LYS A 93 13.97 -16.07 9.62
CA LYS A 93 13.49 -15.22 10.73
C LYS A 93 12.06 -14.72 10.53
N VAL A 94 11.51 -14.93 9.34
CA VAL A 94 10.15 -14.53 8.96
C VAL A 94 9.44 -15.72 8.34
N ASP A 95 8.13 -15.82 8.58
CA ASP A 95 7.24 -16.80 7.97
C ASP A 95 6.11 -16.14 7.16
N THR A 96 5.96 -14.82 7.27
CA THR A 96 4.98 -14.00 6.57
C THR A 96 5.57 -12.63 6.27
N VAL A 97 5.48 -12.18 5.03
CA VAL A 97 5.96 -10.85 4.60
C VAL A 97 4.85 -10.06 3.90
N LYS A 98 4.67 -8.81 4.30
CA LYS A 98 3.81 -7.88 3.57
C LYS A 98 4.54 -7.31 2.34
N VAL A 99 3.89 -7.42 1.20
CA VAL A 99 4.31 -6.82 -0.07
C VAL A 99 3.36 -5.69 -0.39
N GLN A 100 3.85 -4.63 -1.00
CA GLN A 100 3.01 -3.50 -1.39
C GLN A 100 3.34 -3.00 -2.79
N LEU A 101 2.28 -2.72 -3.54
CA LEU A 101 2.32 -2.26 -4.93
C LEU A 101 1.42 -1.04 -5.06
N ALA A 102 1.73 -0.17 -6.01
CA ALA A 102 0.79 0.87 -6.43
C ALA A 102 -0.45 0.19 -7.04
N GLY A 103 -1.64 0.65 -6.66
CA GLY A 103 -2.88 0.15 -7.22
C GLY A 103 -3.11 0.62 -8.67
N PRO A 104 -4.06 -0.03 -9.38
CA PRO A 104 -4.31 0.21 -10.80
C PRO A 104 -4.69 1.67 -11.11
N PHE A 105 -5.48 2.32 -10.27
CA PHE A 105 -5.95 3.68 -10.53
C PHE A 105 -4.84 4.70 -10.35
N THR A 106 -4.05 4.56 -9.30
CA THR A 106 -2.86 5.38 -9.06
C THR A 106 -1.81 5.20 -10.17
N LEU A 107 -1.52 3.97 -10.59
CA LEU A 107 -0.62 3.73 -11.72
C LEU A 107 -1.14 4.38 -13.01
N ALA A 108 -2.42 4.18 -13.33
CA ALA A 108 -3.03 4.76 -14.52
C ALA A 108 -3.04 6.29 -14.48
N ALA A 109 -3.20 6.88 -13.29
CA ALA A 109 -3.17 8.32 -13.08
C ALA A 109 -1.75 8.89 -13.20
N GLU A 110 -0.70 8.13 -12.88
CA GLU A 110 0.69 8.63 -12.85
C GLU A 110 1.51 8.29 -14.10
N ILE A 111 1.07 7.32 -14.90
CA ILE A 111 1.77 6.90 -16.13
C ILE A 111 1.17 7.56 -17.37
N GLU A 112 2.01 8.27 -18.12
CA GLU A 112 1.67 8.84 -19.43
C GLU A 112 1.85 7.83 -20.56
N MET A 113 0.93 7.82 -21.51
CA MET A 113 1.04 7.11 -22.79
C MET A 113 1.95 7.89 -23.76
N ALA A 114 2.29 7.27 -24.90
CA ALA A 114 3.15 7.88 -25.92
C ALA A 114 2.58 9.19 -26.51
N ASN A 115 1.26 9.37 -26.49
CA ASN A 115 0.57 10.58 -26.92
C ASN A 115 0.58 11.70 -25.87
N GLY A 116 1.14 11.46 -24.67
CA GLY A 116 1.28 12.45 -23.60
C GLY A 116 0.11 12.52 -22.62
N HIS A 117 -1.00 11.82 -22.88
CA HIS A 117 -2.13 11.67 -21.97
C HIS A 117 -1.84 10.59 -20.91
N ARG A 118 -2.45 10.69 -19.73
CA ARG A 118 -2.34 9.67 -18.67
C ARG A 118 -3.15 8.42 -19.06
N MET A 119 -2.68 7.22 -18.69
CA MET A 119 -3.37 5.96 -19.02
C MET A 119 -4.81 5.92 -18.49
N ILE A 120 -5.11 6.60 -17.38
CA ILE A 120 -6.46 6.71 -16.79
C ILE A 120 -7.50 7.33 -17.76
N THR A 121 -7.05 8.07 -18.78
CA THR A 121 -7.93 8.71 -19.77
C THR A 121 -8.48 7.74 -20.82
N ASP A 122 -7.86 6.57 -20.98
CA ASP A 122 -8.26 5.53 -21.91
C ASP A 122 -8.72 4.28 -21.13
N PRO A 123 -10.03 3.95 -21.17
CA PRO A 123 -10.55 2.77 -20.49
C PRO A 123 -9.91 1.45 -20.93
N GLY A 124 -9.44 1.35 -22.19
CA GLY A 124 -8.70 0.19 -22.69
C GLY A 124 -7.32 0.11 -22.04
N ALA A 125 -6.60 1.24 -21.97
CA ALA A 125 -5.30 1.28 -21.30
C ALA A 125 -5.39 0.98 -19.80
N LEU A 126 -6.43 1.48 -19.11
CA LEU A 126 -6.69 1.14 -17.70
C LEU A 126 -6.95 -0.36 -17.52
N ARG A 127 -7.75 -0.97 -18.41
CA ARG A 127 -8.04 -2.41 -18.37
C ARG A 127 -6.75 -3.22 -18.58
N ASP A 128 -6.00 -2.93 -19.63
CA ASP A 128 -4.77 -3.64 -19.96
C ASP A 128 -3.72 -3.50 -18.85
N LEU A 129 -3.60 -2.32 -18.24
CA LEU A 129 -2.73 -2.08 -17.09
C LEU A 129 -3.18 -2.88 -15.87
N THR A 130 -4.48 -2.93 -15.59
CA THR A 130 -5.03 -3.69 -14.47
C THR A 130 -4.78 -5.18 -14.65
N ASP A 131 -4.99 -5.70 -15.86
CA ASP A 131 -4.75 -7.11 -16.18
C ASP A 131 -3.27 -7.47 -16.03
N ALA A 132 -2.38 -6.59 -16.51
CA ALA A 132 -0.94 -6.75 -16.31
C ALA A 132 -0.54 -6.68 -14.82
N LEU A 133 -1.12 -5.77 -14.05
CA LEU A 133 -0.84 -5.63 -12.61
C LEU A 133 -1.32 -6.85 -11.83
N LEU A 134 -2.45 -7.45 -12.20
CA LEU A 134 -2.94 -8.69 -11.58
C LEU A 134 -1.92 -9.83 -11.74
N GLU A 135 -1.46 -10.09 -12.97
CA GLU A 135 -0.45 -11.12 -13.24
C GLU A 135 0.86 -10.85 -12.46
N VAL A 136 1.30 -9.60 -12.45
CA VAL A 136 2.50 -9.17 -11.74
C VAL A 136 2.35 -9.31 -10.23
N SER A 137 1.20 -8.96 -9.67
CA SER A 137 0.96 -9.06 -8.23
C SER A 137 1.03 -10.51 -7.77
N GLU A 138 0.43 -11.43 -8.52
CA GLU A 138 0.48 -12.87 -8.26
C GLU A 138 1.90 -13.43 -8.42
N GLY A 139 2.61 -13.02 -9.47
CA GLY A 139 4.01 -13.42 -9.70
C GLY A 139 4.93 -12.94 -8.59
N HIS A 140 4.81 -11.67 -8.18
CA HIS A 140 5.61 -11.07 -7.12
C HIS A 140 5.34 -11.72 -5.76
N ARG A 141 4.07 -11.96 -5.42
CA ARG A 141 3.69 -12.69 -4.21
C ARG A 141 4.30 -14.08 -4.19
N ARG A 142 4.21 -14.85 -5.30
CA ARG A 142 4.82 -16.19 -5.38
C ARG A 142 6.34 -16.18 -5.20
N ASP A 143 7.03 -15.17 -5.73
CA ASP A 143 8.48 -15.03 -5.53
C ASP A 143 8.83 -14.75 -4.07
N VAL A 144 8.13 -13.79 -3.45
CA VAL A 144 8.27 -13.50 -2.02
C VAL A 144 7.92 -14.72 -1.17
N GLU A 145 6.87 -15.45 -1.52
CA GLU A 145 6.41 -16.61 -0.75
C GLU A 145 7.41 -17.77 -0.79
N LYS A 146 8.08 -17.98 -1.93
CA LYS A 146 9.17 -18.97 -2.05
C LYS A 146 10.35 -18.65 -1.15
N ARG A 147 10.63 -17.37 -0.93
CA ARG A 147 11.80 -16.89 -0.17
C ARG A 147 11.52 -16.78 1.33
N PHE A 148 10.30 -16.38 1.70
CA PHE A 148 9.99 -15.92 3.07
C PHE A 148 8.76 -16.58 3.72
N GLY A 149 8.00 -17.42 3.02
CA GLY A 149 6.80 -18.07 3.57
C GLY A 149 5.49 -17.51 3.00
N ALA A 150 4.53 -17.11 3.83
CA ALA A 150 3.28 -16.52 3.36
C ALA A 150 3.48 -15.04 2.94
N SER A 151 2.56 -14.49 2.15
CA SER A 151 2.56 -13.07 1.83
C SER A 151 1.21 -12.38 2.08
N VAL A 152 1.28 -11.08 2.35
CA VAL A 152 0.12 -10.17 2.46
C VAL A 152 0.28 -9.08 1.42
N LEU A 153 -0.71 -8.88 0.54
CA LEU A 153 -0.68 -7.80 -0.44
C LEU A 153 -1.32 -6.54 0.16
N GLN A 154 -0.63 -5.42 0.02
CA GLN A 154 -1.20 -4.09 0.17
C GLN A 154 -1.21 -3.38 -1.19
N LEU A 155 -2.33 -2.78 -1.55
CA LEU A 155 -2.44 -1.90 -2.71
C LEU A 155 -2.49 -0.45 -2.24
N ASP A 156 -1.52 0.34 -2.70
CA ASP A 156 -1.42 1.76 -2.40
C ASP A 156 -2.14 2.57 -3.47
N GLU A 157 -3.22 3.24 -3.06
CA GLU A 157 -4.09 4.04 -3.92
C GLU A 157 -4.19 5.51 -3.46
N PRO A 158 -3.07 6.26 -3.38
CA PRO A 158 -3.06 7.64 -2.93
C PRO A 158 -3.79 8.62 -3.87
N ARG A 159 -3.93 8.30 -5.16
CA ARG A 159 -4.60 9.16 -6.15
C ARG A 159 -6.09 8.86 -6.31
N LEU A 160 -6.59 7.81 -5.66
CA LEU A 160 -7.97 7.33 -5.81
C LEU A 160 -9.04 8.38 -5.44
N PRO A 161 -8.88 9.24 -4.40
CA PRO A 161 -9.76 10.39 -4.17
C PRO A 161 -9.99 11.27 -5.39
N GLU A 162 -8.93 11.54 -6.13
CA GLU A 162 -9.01 12.45 -7.27
C GLU A 162 -9.55 11.74 -8.52
N VAL A 163 -9.31 10.43 -8.64
CA VAL A 163 -9.88 9.57 -9.68
C VAL A 163 -11.39 9.45 -9.52
N VAL A 164 -11.86 9.12 -8.31
CA VAL A 164 -13.29 8.97 -7.99
C VAL A 164 -14.02 10.30 -8.14
N ALA A 165 -13.42 11.41 -7.68
CA ALA A 165 -14.01 12.73 -7.79
C ALA A 165 -13.88 13.37 -9.19
N GLY A 166 -13.05 12.83 -10.08
CA GLY A 166 -12.75 13.45 -11.38
C GLY A 166 -12.00 14.78 -11.28
N THR A 167 -11.16 14.93 -10.24
CA THR A 167 -10.40 16.16 -9.97
C THR A 167 -8.93 16.07 -10.35
N LEU A 168 -8.51 14.95 -10.96
CA LEU A 168 -7.19 14.80 -11.55
C LEU A 168 -6.94 15.88 -12.61
N LYS A 169 -5.81 16.56 -12.51
CA LYS A 169 -5.34 17.49 -13.54
C LYS A 169 -4.90 16.71 -14.78
N GLY A 170 -5.43 17.08 -15.94
CA GLY A 170 -4.97 16.58 -17.24
C GLY A 170 -3.54 17.00 -17.58
N ALA A 171 -3.03 16.55 -18.72
CA ALA A 171 -1.70 16.93 -19.20
C ALA A 171 -1.65 18.41 -19.63
N THR A 172 -2.81 19.00 -19.93
CA THR A 172 -3.00 20.45 -20.13
C THR A 172 -4.11 20.97 -19.23
N ASP A 173 -4.13 22.29 -18.97
CA ASP A 173 -5.18 22.95 -18.18
C ASP A 173 -6.59 22.82 -18.79
N PHE A 174 -6.69 22.44 -20.06
CA PHE A 174 -7.94 22.25 -20.79
C PHE A 174 -8.42 20.80 -20.83
N GLU A 175 -7.61 19.86 -20.33
CA GLU A 175 -7.94 18.45 -20.31
C GLU A 175 -8.57 18.09 -18.96
N THR A 176 -9.83 17.64 -19.02
CA THR A 176 -10.55 17.11 -17.86
C THR A 176 -10.54 15.59 -17.89
N ILE A 177 -10.13 14.98 -16.77
CA ILE A 177 -10.16 13.53 -16.60
C ILE A 177 -11.49 13.18 -15.94
N ARG A 178 -12.28 12.32 -16.60
CA ARG A 178 -13.60 11.93 -16.08
C ARG A 178 -13.46 11.14 -14.77
N ALA A 179 -14.41 11.38 -13.87
CA ALA A 179 -14.57 10.61 -12.64
C ALA A 179 -14.78 9.12 -12.94
N ILE A 180 -14.21 8.26 -12.09
CA ILE A 180 -14.47 6.82 -12.06
C ILE A 180 -15.08 6.49 -10.68
N PRO A 181 -16.41 6.51 -10.54
CA PRO A 181 -17.06 6.55 -9.23
C PRO A 181 -17.06 5.22 -8.46
N GLU A 182 -16.94 4.09 -9.15
CA GLU A 182 -17.10 2.74 -8.59
C GLU A 182 -15.80 1.92 -8.79
N PRO A 183 -14.73 2.18 -8.01
CA PRO A 183 -13.46 1.47 -8.15
C PRO A 183 -13.47 0.04 -7.57
N GLU A 184 -14.45 -0.30 -6.74
CA GLU A 184 -14.48 -1.50 -5.90
C GLU A 184 -14.44 -2.78 -6.72
N GLU A 185 -15.20 -2.86 -7.82
CA GLU A 185 -15.19 -4.04 -8.70
C GLU A 185 -13.80 -4.31 -9.29
N THR A 186 -13.05 -3.25 -9.62
CA THR A 186 -11.69 -3.37 -10.15
C THR A 186 -10.71 -3.82 -9.08
N LEU A 187 -10.81 -3.25 -7.87
CA LEU A 187 -9.96 -3.60 -6.73
C LEU A 187 -10.23 -5.02 -6.24
N ALA A 188 -11.48 -5.47 -6.23
CA ALA A 188 -11.88 -6.82 -5.82
C ALA A 188 -11.21 -7.93 -6.66
N ARG A 189 -10.78 -7.62 -7.90
CA ARG A 189 -10.07 -8.57 -8.77
C ARG A 189 -8.73 -9.03 -8.19
N PHE A 190 -8.12 -8.25 -7.29
CA PHE A 190 -6.85 -8.58 -6.64
C PHE A 190 -7.01 -9.55 -5.46
N GLY A 191 -8.21 -10.08 -5.24
CA GLY A 191 -8.50 -11.00 -4.14
C GLY A 191 -8.37 -10.33 -2.78
N GLU A 192 -7.92 -11.08 -1.78
CA GLU A 192 -7.68 -10.56 -0.44
C GLU A 192 -6.43 -9.66 -0.41
N HIS A 193 -6.65 -8.37 -0.15
CA HIS A 193 -5.60 -7.37 -0.06
C HIS A 193 -5.98 -6.28 0.96
N LEU A 194 -4.98 -5.67 1.56
CA LEU A 194 -5.12 -4.44 2.33
C LEU A 194 -5.14 -3.24 1.36
N LEU A 195 -6.23 -2.48 1.33
CA LEU A 195 -6.27 -1.23 0.58
C LEU A 195 -5.73 -0.07 1.42
N HIS A 196 -4.66 0.58 0.97
CA HIS A 196 -4.18 1.82 1.56
C HIS A 196 -4.57 3.01 0.68
N THR A 197 -5.57 3.78 1.11
CA THR A 197 -6.05 4.97 0.39
C THR A 197 -6.56 6.04 1.37
N PRO A 198 -6.54 7.34 1.01
CA PRO A 198 -7.05 8.41 1.88
C PRO A 198 -8.58 8.49 2.01
N MET A 199 -9.34 7.62 1.32
CA MET A 199 -10.80 7.59 1.36
C MET A 199 -11.33 6.31 2.01
N LEU A 200 -12.57 6.35 2.50
CA LEU A 200 -13.29 5.14 2.88
C LEU A 200 -13.98 4.55 1.65
N LEU A 201 -13.80 3.23 1.48
CA LEU A 201 -14.47 2.43 0.44
C LEU A 201 -15.03 1.17 1.08
N ASP A 202 -16.12 0.65 0.51
CA ASP A 202 -16.76 -0.58 0.94
C ASP A 202 -15.96 -1.80 0.46
N VAL A 203 -14.81 -2.01 1.10
CA VAL A 203 -13.88 -3.10 0.82
C VAL A 203 -13.58 -3.89 2.11
N PRO A 204 -13.24 -5.19 2.00
CA PRO A 204 -13.09 -6.03 3.19
C PRO A 204 -11.94 -5.65 4.13
N TRP A 205 -10.89 -4.99 3.62
CA TRP A 205 -9.72 -4.62 4.42
C TRP A 205 -9.09 -3.31 3.93
N LEU A 206 -9.10 -2.26 4.78
CA LEU A 206 -8.55 -0.96 4.42
C LEU A 206 -7.88 -0.22 5.58
N THR A 207 -7.00 0.72 5.25
CA THR A 207 -6.49 1.69 6.20
C THR A 207 -7.46 2.85 6.39
N THR A 208 -7.58 3.35 7.61
CA THR A 208 -8.32 4.59 7.90
C THR A 208 -7.72 5.33 9.09
N ASP A 209 -7.77 6.66 9.09
CA ASP A 209 -7.51 7.45 10.29
C ASP A 209 -8.86 7.87 10.87
N PRO A 210 -9.33 7.22 11.95
CA PRO A 210 -10.68 7.45 12.45
C PRO A 210 -10.86 8.87 13.03
N ARG A 211 -9.76 9.61 13.26
CA ARG A 211 -9.81 11.03 13.68
C ARG A 211 -10.22 11.98 12.56
N ARG A 212 -10.18 11.51 11.31
CA ARG A 212 -10.46 12.29 10.10
C ARG A 212 -11.53 11.65 9.22
N ALA A 213 -11.86 10.40 9.49
CA ALA A 213 -12.85 9.65 8.76
C ALA A 213 -14.26 10.21 9.01
N ASP A 214 -15.15 9.98 8.04
CA ASP A 214 -16.58 10.19 8.25
C ASP A 214 -17.11 9.08 9.17
N ASN A 215 -17.70 9.47 10.30
CA ASN A 215 -18.14 8.56 11.35
C ASN A 215 -19.21 7.57 10.85
N ASP A 216 -20.18 8.06 10.06
CA ASP A 216 -21.28 7.24 9.55
C ASP A 216 -20.80 6.24 8.48
N ALA A 217 -19.84 6.63 7.65
CA ALA A 217 -19.19 5.72 6.70
C ALA A 217 -18.36 4.67 7.42
N LEU A 218 -17.58 5.06 8.44
CA LEU A 218 -16.77 4.12 9.21
C LEU A 218 -17.63 3.11 9.97
N ALA A 219 -18.71 3.55 10.64
CA ALA A 219 -19.64 2.67 11.32
C ALA A 219 -20.26 1.65 10.37
N ARG A 220 -20.72 2.08 9.19
CA ARG A 220 -21.28 1.18 8.16
C ARG A 220 -20.29 0.11 7.69
N LEU A 221 -19.01 0.47 7.50
CA LEU A 221 -17.98 -0.49 7.11
C LEU A 221 -17.78 -1.57 8.18
N LEU A 222 -17.78 -1.15 9.45
CA LEU A 222 -17.58 -2.05 10.58
C LEU A 222 -18.78 -2.96 10.81
N ASP A 223 -20.00 -2.45 10.68
CA ASP A 223 -21.22 -3.25 10.67
C ASP A 223 -21.23 -4.26 9.51
N GLY A 224 -20.62 -3.90 8.38
CA GLY A 224 -20.38 -4.78 7.23
C GLY A 224 -19.30 -5.84 7.46
N GLY A 225 -18.60 -5.81 8.59
CA GLY A 225 -17.53 -6.75 8.94
C GLY A 225 -16.18 -6.42 8.32
N ALA A 226 -15.97 -5.19 7.82
CA ALA A 226 -14.68 -4.78 7.29
C ALA A 226 -13.60 -4.81 8.38
N ARG A 227 -12.44 -5.35 8.03
CA ARG A 227 -11.22 -5.26 8.83
C ARG A 227 -10.60 -3.89 8.58
N ILE A 228 -10.30 -3.14 9.64
CA ILE A 228 -9.68 -1.81 9.49
C ILE A 228 -8.27 -1.79 10.06
N ALA A 229 -7.38 -1.04 9.41
CA ALA A 229 -6.07 -0.73 9.94
C ALA A 229 -6.02 0.76 10.31
N ILE A 230 -5.72 1.08 11.56
CA ILE A 230 -5.70 2.46 12.08
C ILE A 230 -4.28 2.90 12.44
N PRO A 231 -3.96 4.20 12.44
CA PRO A 231 -2.64 4.64 12.85
C PRO A 231 -2.43 4.39 14.34
N ALA A 232 -1.18 4.11 14.72
CA ALA A 232 -0.81 4.08 16.14
C ALA A 232 -1.24 5.38 16.84
N MET A 233 -1.97 5.24 17.94
CA MET A 233 -2.50 6.34 18.75
C MET A 233 -2.53 5.94 20.23
N GLN A 234 -2.79 6.89 21.12
CA GLN A 234 -2.85 6.56 22.55
C GLN A 234 -4.11 5.74 22.85
N PRO A 235 -4.06 4.75 23.77
CA PRO A 235 -5.22 3.90 24.07
C PRO A 235 -6.48 4.71 24.44
N ARG A 236 -6.34 5.77 25.24
CA ARG A 236 -7.46 6.66 25.61
C ARG A 236 -8.12 7.32 24.39
N GLU A 237 -7.31 7.69 23.40
CA GLU A 237 -7.79 8.30 22.16
C GLU A 237 -8.59 7.28 21.35
N LEU A 238 -8.10 6.04 21.25
CA LEU A 238 -8.81 4.96 20.60
C LEU A 238 -10.17 4.68 21.24
N TYR A 239 -10.21 4.54 22.58
CA TYR A 239 -11.46 4.27 23.29
C TYR A 239 -12.46 5.42 23.12
N ASN A 240 -12.01 6.67 23.19
CA ASN A 240 -12.90 7.82 22.95
C ASN A 240 -13.50 7.78 21.54
N VAL A 241 -12.68 7.49 20.53
CA VAL A 241 -13.15 7.37 19.14
C VAL A 241 -14.17 6.24 19.00
N PHE A 242 -13.91 5.08 19.62
CA PHE A 242 -14.81 3.92 19.51
C PHE A 242 -16.10 4.14 20.29
N ASP A 243 -16.04 4.77 21.46
CA ASP A 243 -17.20 5.16 22.26
C ASP A 243 -18.08 6.18 21.50
N GLU A 244 -17.47 7.20 20.86
CA GLU A 244 -18.19 8.18 20.03
C GLU A 244 -18.88 7.54 18.83
N LEU A 245 -18.24 6.53 18.23
CA LEU A 245 -18.77 5.76 17.11
C LEU A 245 -19.74 4.65 17.54
N GLN A 246 -19.90 4.41 18.84
CA GLN A 246 -20.68 3.30 19.42
C GLN A 246 -20.25 1.91 18.89
N ILE A 247 -18.95 1.75 18.60
CA ILE A 247 -18.38 0.49 18.10
C ILE A 247 -17.89 -0.34 19.28
N ASP A 248 -18.19 -1.64 19.28
CA ASP A 248 -17.53 -2.58 20.19
C ASP A 248 -16.13 -2.95 19.66
N PRO A 249 -15.02 -2.52 20.32
CA PRO A 249 -13.67 -2.91 19.94
C PRO A 249 -13.43 -4.43 19.99
N ALA A 250 -14.17 -5.15 20.83
CA ALA A 250 -14.03 -6.61 20.96
C ALA A 250 -14.61 -7.36 19.76
N ALA A 251 -15.62 -6.78 19.09
CA ALA A 251 -16.28 -7.36 17.92
C ALA A 251 -15.58 -7.04 16.60
N THR A 252 -14.72 -6.03 16.56
CA THR A 252 -14.11 -5.50 15.34
C THR A 252 -12.67 -5.98 15.18
N THR A 253 -12.25 -6.52 14.03
CA THR A 253 -10.82 -6.82 13.79
C THR A 253 -10.08 -5.54 13.40
N VAL A 254 -9.20 -5.06 14.29
CA VAL A 254 -8.46 -3.80 14.12
C VAL A 254 -6.97 -4.10 14.05
N ASP A 255 -6.33 -3.73 12.95
CA ASP A 255 -4.88 -3.70 12.80
C ASP A 255 -4.34 -2.30 13.11
N VAL A 256 -3.03 -2.23 13.35
CA VAL A 256 -2.35 -0.96 13.62
C VAL A 256 -1.25 -0.72 12.59
N TYR A 257 -1.29 0.41 11.88
CA TYR A 257 -0.20 0.79 11.00
C TYR A 257 0.71 1.86 11.63
N ALA A 258 2.02 1.69 11.45
CA ALA A 258 3.03 2.64 11.82
C ALA A 258 3.05 3.81 10.83
N GLN A 259 3.00 5.04 11.35
CA GLN A 259 3.14 6.24 10.54
C GLN A 259 4.58 6.40 10.03
N SER A 260 4.76 7.06 8.89
CA SER A 260 6.09 7.41 8.37
C SER A 260 6.82 8.36 9.31
N ALA A 261 8.15 8.30 9.33
CA ALA A 261 9.00 9.20 10.08
C ALA A 261 10.11 9.80 9.20
N ALA A 262 10.67 10.94 9.64
CA ALA A 262 11.77 11.61 8.93
C ALA A 262 13.13 10.89 9.09
N THR A 263 13.27 9.99 10.06
CA THR A 263 14.51 9.24 10.33
C THR A 263 14.21 7.76 10.59
N LEU A 264 15.18 6.88 10.35
CA LEU A 264 15.02 5.45 10.63
C LEU A 264 14.78 5.17 12.12
N VAL A 265 15.40 5.95 13.01
CA VAL A 265 15.16 5.85 14.46
C VAL A 265 13.72 6.23 14.80
N GLY A 266 13.18 7.28 14.17
CA GLY A 266 11.77 7.64 14.32
C GLY A 266 10.84 6.57 13.76
N ALA A 267 11.21 5.94 12.64
CA ALA A 267 10.42 4.86 12.05
C ALA A 267 10.38 3.64 13.00
N ALA A 268 11.53 3.24 13.55
CA ALA A 268 11.62 2.19 14.58
C ALA A 268 10.72 2.48 15.79
N ALA A 269 10.72 3.73 16.28
CA ALA A 269 9.83 4.13 17.37
C ALA A 269 8.35 4.03 16.99
N ASN A 270 7.97 4.41 15.77
CA ASN A 270 6.60 4.29 15.29
C ASN A 270 6.15 2.84 15.11
N TYR A 271 7.03 1.94 14.64
CA TYR A 271 6.74 0.50 14.59
C TYR A 271 6.51 -0.07 15.97
N ARG A 272 7.38 0.27 16.93
CA ARG A 272 7.23 -0.17 18.31
C ARG A 272 5.92 0.27 18.93
N ALA A 273 5.55 1.54 18.76
CA ALA A 273 4.27 2.06 19.24
C ALA A 273 3.08 1.33 18.59
N ALA A 274 3.16 1.05 17.29
CA ALA A 274 2.11 0.28 16.60
C ALA A 274 2.00 -1.16 17.13
N ARG A 275 3.14 -1.82 17.37
CA ARG A 275 3.19 -3.17 17.94
C ARG A 275 2.60 -3.21 19.35
N GLU A 276 3.04 -2.32 20.24
CA GLU A 276 2.54 -2.23 21.62
C GLU A 276 1.02 -2.02 21.64
N MET A 277 0.49 -1.13 20.79
CA MET A 277 -0.95 -0.90 20.67
C MET A 277 -1.69 -2.14 20.14
N ALA A 278 -1.15 -2.85 19.16
CA ALA A 278 -1.76 -4.08 18.63
C ALA A 278 -1.78 -5.21 19.67
N GLU A 279 -0.74 -5.33 20.49
CA GLU A 279 -0.68 -6.27 21.62
C GLU A 279 -1.73 -5.95 22.69
N GLU A 280 -1.90 -4.66 23.04
CA GLU A 280 -2.96 -4.22 23.94
C GLU A 280 -4.36 -4.53 23.40
N LEU A 281 -4.62 -4.25 22.12
CA LEU A 281 -5.89 -4.57 21.47
C LEU A 281 -6.17 -6.07 21.39
N GLY A 282 -5.13 -6.89 21.21
CA GLY A 282 -5.24 -8.34 21.20
C GLY A 282 -5.50 -8.92 22.60
N SER A 283 -4.89 -8.34 23.65
CA SER A 283 -5.07 -8.79 25.04
C SER A 283 -6.42 -8.42 25.67
N ALA A 284 -7.14 -7.45 25.09
CA ALA A 284 -8.45 -7.00 25.57
C ALA A 284 -9.63 -7.88 25.10
N ARG A 285 -9.38 -8.90 24.28
CA ARG A 285 -10.38 -9.87 23.78
C ARG A 285 -10.35 -11.18 24.55
#